data_AF-D4DXQ3-F1
#
_entry.id   AF-D4DXQ3-F1
#
_cell.length_a   1.000
_cell.length_b   1.000
_cell.length_c   1.000
_cell.angle_alpha   90.00
_cell.angle_beta   90.00
_cell.angle_gamma   90.00
#
_symmetry.space_group_name_H-M   'P 1'
#
loop_
_entity.id
_entity.type
_entity.pdbx_description
1 polymer ?
#
loop_
_entity_poly.entity_id
_entity_poly.type
_entity_poly.pdbx_seq_one_letter_code
_entity_poly.pdbx_strand_id
1 'polypeptide(L)'
;MVDEDEKVIAISQGEISALKKLIMYVKFSCDDVESLQYAGSYAINSFFDKLIEADCFGEHEKKFYRKRNLDNESVIMNKIEKYQDESISKMSQDTLQEVFRECLHPFKSE
;
A
#
# COMPACT_ATOMS: atom_id res chain seq x y z
N MET A 1 -26.71 6.00 -1.82
CA MET A 1 -27.08 4.69 -1.25
C MET A 1 -25.96 4.35 -0.29
N VAL A 2 -26.27 4.24 1.00
CA VAL A 2 -25.28 3.84 2.02
C VAL A 2 -25.08 2.34 1.82
N ASP A 3 -23.86 1.88 1.56
CA ASP A 3 -23.55 0.45 1.45
C ASP A 3 -24.01 -0.25 2.73
N GLU A 4 -24.88 -1.25 2.61
CA GLU A 4 -25.54 -1.94 3.73
C GLU A 4 -24.58 -2.80 4.58
N ASP A 5 -23.27 -2.80 4.27
CA ASP A 5 -22.24 -3.64 4.91
C ASP A 5 -21.18 -2.86 5.73
N GLU A 6 -21.36 -1.57 6.00
CA GLU A 6 -20.42 -0.84 6.86
C GLU A 6 -20.44 -1.37 8.31
N LYS A 7 -19.27 -1.72 8.83
CA LYS A 7 -19.06 -2.12 10.23
C LYS A 7 -18.30 -1.03 10.97
N VAL A 8 -18.76 -0.70 12.18
CA VAL A 8 -18.06 0.22 13.08
C VAL A 8 -17.16 -0.57 14.01
N ILE A 9 -15.90 -0.17 14.07
CA ILE A 9 -14.92 -0.66 15.06
C ILE A 9 -14.39 0.52 15.87
N ALA A 10 -14.23 0.34 17.18
CA ALA A 10 -13.54 1.32 18.01
C ALA A 10 -12.04 1.00 18.04
N ILE A 11 -11.21 1.98 17.69
CA ILE A 11 -9.75 1.85 17.65
C ILE A 11 -9.11 3.06 18.32
N SER A 12 -8.01 2.84 19.01
CA SER A 12 -7.21 3.87 19.65
C SER A 12 -6.17 4.47 18.68
N GLN A 13 -5.67 5.66 19.00
CA GLN A 13 -4.57 6.29 18.24
C GLN A 13 -3.31 5.42 18.18
N GLY A 14 -3.05 4.62 19.22
CA GLY A 14 -1.94 3.67 19.27
C GLY A 14 -2.12 2.52 18.28
N GLU A 15 -3.33 1.97 18.18
CA GLU A 15 -3.67 0.90 17.22
C GLU A 15 -3.63 1.43 15.78
N ILE A 16 -4.14 2.64 15.52
CA ILE A 16 -4.02 3.30 14.21
C ILE A 16 -2.55 3.38 13.81
N SER A 17 -1.70 3.89 14.69
CA SER A 17 -0.25 4.01 14.44
C SER A 17 0.42 2.67 14.19
N ALA A 18 0.05 1.63 14.96
CA ALA A 18 0.61 0.28 14.80
C ALA A 18 0.20 -0.36 13.47
N LEU A 19 -1.08 -0.28 13.10
CA LEU A 19 -1.58 -0.83 11.85
C LEU A 19 -0.97 -0.12 10.63
N LYS A 20 -0.80 1.20 10.69
CA LYS A 20 -0.11 1.93 9.63
C LYS A 20 1.33 1.44 9.45
N LYS A 21 2.08 1.30 10.54
CA LYS A 21 3.47 0.79 10.50
C LYS A 21 3.54 -0.62 9.92
N LEU A 22 2.59 -1.49 10.29
CA LEU A 22 2.51 -2.85 9.78
C LEU A 22 2.27 -2.84 8.26
N ILE A 23 1.31 -2.07 7.77
CA ILE A 23 1.01 -1.96 6.33
C ILE A 23 2.22 -1.41 5.57
N MET A 24 2.88 -0.37 6.11
CA MET A 24 4.10 0.19 5.53
C MET A 24 5.25 -0.83 5.49
N TYR A 25 5.43 -1.62 6.54
CA TYR A 25 6.41 -2.70 6.56
C TYR A 25 6.13 -3.73 5.45
N VAL A 26 4.89 -4.22 5.36
CA VAL A 26 4.49 -5.21 4.34
C VAL A 26 4.75 -4.69 2.93
N LYS A 27 4.43 -3.41 2.67
CA LYS A 27 4.63 -2.76 1.37
C LYS A 27 6.10 -2.53 1.04
N PHE A 28 6.85 -1.89 1.94
CA PHE A 28 8.14 -1.26 1.59
C PHE A 28 9.37 -1.86 2.31
N SER A 29 9.20 -2.80 3.23
CA SER A 29 10.33 -3.33 4.02
C SER A 29 10.36 -4.85 4.15
N CYS A 30 9.23 -5.53 3.95
CA CYS A 30 9.18 -6.98 3.88
C CYS A 30 9.84 -7.44 2.59
N ASP A 31 10.85 -8.32 2.66
CA ASP A 31 11.56 -8.81 1.47
C ASP A 31 10.87 -9.99 0.77
N ASP A 32 9.83 -10.55 1.39
CA ASP A 32 9.05 -11.65 0.83
C ASP A 32 8.26 -11.19 -0.40
N VAL A 33 8.47 -11.87 -1.52
CA VAL A 33 7.80 -11.60 -2.80
C VAL A 33 6.29 -11.84 -2.68
N GLU A 34 5.88 -12.82 -1.87
CA GLU A 34 4.46 -13.10 -1.61
C GLU A 34 3.76 -11.92 -0.93
N SER A 35 4.50 -10.97 -0.34
CA SER A 35 3.92 -9.77 0.27
C SER A 35 3.26 -8.85 -0.76
N LEU A 36 3.57 -8.98 -2.05
CA LEU A 36 2.96 -8.20 -3.13
C LEU A 36 1.42 -8.32 -3.17
N GLN A 37 0.87 -9.49 -2.84
CA GLN A 37 -0.58 -9.71 -2.80
C GLN A 37 -1.29 -8.80 -1.79
N TYR A 38 -0.58 -8.44 -0.72
CA TYR A 38 -1.07 -7.52 0.31
C TYR A 38 -0.71 -6.07 -0.04
N ALA A 39 0.50 -5.86 -0.57
CA ALA A 39 0.99 -4.53 -0.92
C ALA A 39 0.13 -3.87 -2.01
N GLY A 40 -0.31 -4.61 -3.03
CA GLY A 40 -1.14 -4.10 -4.12
C GLY A 40 -2.66 -4.22 -3.88
N SER A 41 -3.09 -4.60 -2.67
CA SER A 41 -4.51 -4.83 -2.40
C SER A 41 -5.30 -3.53 -2.26
N TYR A 42 -6.31 -3.33 -3.11
CA TYR A 42 -7.25 -2.21 -3.01
C TYR A 42 -7.91 -2.08 -1.63
N ALA A 43 -8.24 -3.22 -1.00
CA ALA A 43 -8.86 -3.22 0.33
C ALA A 43 -7.89 -2.71 1.40
N ILE A 44 -6.62 -3.12 1.33
CA ILE A 44 -5.57 -2.63 2.25
C ILE A 44 -5.27 -1.17 1.98
N ASN A 45 -5.20 -0.74 0.71
CA ASN A 45 -5.01 0.67 0.33
C ASN A 45 -6.13 1.55 0.87
N SER A 46 -7.39 1.16 0.64
CA SER A 46 -8.55 1.87 1.17
C SER A 46 -8.57 1.90 2.70
N PHE A 47 -8.21 0.79 3.36
CA PHE A 47 -8.13 0.76 4.81
C PHE A 47 -7.01 1.67 5.34
N PHE A 48 -5.84 1.67 4.69
CA PHE A 48 -4.74 2.53 5.06
C PHE A 48 -5.10 4.01 4.93
N ASP A 49 -5.82 4.41 3.89
CA ASP A 49 -6.34 5.77 3.74
C ASP A 49 -7.27 6.15 4.89
N LYS A 50 -8.20 5.26 5.25
CA LYS A 50 -9.09 5.47 6.42
C LYS A 50 -8.30 5.63 7.72
N LEU A 51 -7.21 4.87 7.89
CA LEU A 51 -6.33 5.02 9.05
C LEU A 51 -5.61 6.37 9.06
N ILE A 52 -5.13 6.86 7.92
CA ILE A 52 -4.53 8.20 7.80
C ILE A 52 -5.57 9.28 8.14
N GLU A 53 -6.79 9.17 7.60
CA GLU A 53 -7.86 10.13 7.85
C GLU A 53 -8.26 10.19 9.33
N ALA A 54 -8.26 9.04 10.02
CA ALA A 54 -8.58 8.95 11.45
C ALA A 54 -7.44 9.38 12.38
N ASP A 55 -6.20 9.46 11.87
CA ASP A 55 -5.01 9.78 12.67
C ASP A 55 -4.92 11.28 12.98
N CYS A 56 -4.55 11.63 14.22
CA CYS A 56 -4.38 13.03 14.63
C CYS A 56 -3.29 13.79 13.85
N PHE A 57 -2.35 13.10 13.20
CA PHE A 57 -1.32 13.65 12.33
C PHE A 57 -1.57 13.36 10.83
N GLY A 58 -2.74 12.86 10.47
CA GLY A 58 -3.07 12.43 9.10
C GLY A 58 -2.75 13.47 8.02
N GLU A 59 -3.04 14.75 8.27
CA GLU A 59 -2.74 15.84 7.31
C GLU A 59 -1.24 16.01 7.04
N HIS A 60 -0.38 15.76 8.02
CA HIS A 60 1.07 15.79 7.81
C HIS A 60 1.53 14.59 6.98
N GLU A 61 0.96 13.41 7.24
CA GLU A 61 1.26 12.19 6.49
C GLU A 61 0.81 12.31 5.03
N LYS A 62 -0.39 12.83 4.75
CA LYS A 62 -0.85 13.09 3.38
C LYS A 62 0.12 14.01 2.62
N LYS A 63 0.65 15.04 3.29
CA LYS A 63 1.67 15.93 2.68
C LYS A 63 2.98 15.20 2.42
N PHE A 64 3.37 14.28 3.31
CA PHE A 64 4.54 13.45 3.13
C PHE A 64 4.37 12.48 1.94
N TYR A 65 3.27 11.73 1.86
CA TYR A 65 3.01 10.75 0.80
C TYR A 65 2.80 11.36 -0.59
N ARG A 66 2.41 12.64 -0.68
CA ARG A 66 2.36 13.37 -1.96
C ARG A 66 3.74 13.54 -2.61
N LYS A 67 4.83 13.36 -1.87
CA LYS A 67 6.19 13.44 -2.39
C LYS A 67 6.57 12.09 -2.99
N ARG A 68 7.22 12.13 -4.15
CA ARG A 68 7.82 10.97 -4.78
C ARG A 68 8.86 10.34 -3.85
N ASN A 69 8.91 9.01 -3.81
CA ASN A 69 9.88 8.26 -3.00
C ASN A 69 10.57 7.19 -3.86
N LEU A 70 11.77 7.53 -4.36
CA LEU A 70 12.55 6.68 -5.26
C LEU A 70 12.97 5.35 -4.62
N ASP A 71 13.24 5.34 -3.31
CA ASP A 71 13.62 4.12 -2.60
C ASP A 71 12.45 3.13 -2.58
N ASN A 72 11.24 3.63 -2.27
CA ASN A 72 10.03 2.81 -2.27
C ASN A 72 9.64 2.33 -3.69
N GLU A 73 9.81 3.18 -4.71
CA GLU A 73 9.64 2.77 -6.10
C GLU A 73 10.59 1.62 -6.46
N SER A 74 11.87 1.74 -6.09
CA SER A 74 12.87 0.70 -6.35
C SER A 74 12.53 -0.60 -5.62
N VAL A 75 12.14 -0.54 -4.34
CA VAL A 75 11.72 -1.73 -3.56
C VAL A 75 10.58 -2.46 -4.28
N ILE A 76 9.56 -1.74 -4.74
CA ILE A 76 8.41 -2.36 -5.40
C ILE A 76 8.79 -2.93 -6.75
N MET A 77 9.52 -2.18 -7.58
CA MET A 77 9.96 -2.66 -8.90
C MET A 77 10.77 -3.95 -8.75
N ASN A 78 11.73 -3.99 -7.83
CA ASN A 78 12.54 -5.18 -7.58
C ASN A 78 11.69 -6.39 -7.16
N LYS A 79 10.66 -6.19 -6.34
CA LYS A 79 9.74 -7.28 -5.95
C LYS A 79 8.91 -7.78 -7.13
N ILE A 80 8.35 -6.85 -7.91
CA ILE A 80 7.54 -7.19 -9.09
C ILE A 80 8.38 -7.96 -10.10
N GLU A 81 9.62 -7.55 -10.33
CA GLU A 81 10.56 -8.24 -11.22
C GLU A 81 10.84 -9.67 -10.73
N LYS A 82 11.16 -9.84 -9.45
CA LYS A 82 11.33 -11.19 -8.84
C LYS A 82 10.09 -12.06 -9.01
N TYR A 83 8.90 -11.53 -8.71
CA TYR A 83 7.64 -12.24 -8.87
C TYR A 83 7.43 -12.68 -10.33
N GLN A 84 7.70 -11.79 -11.28
CA GLN A 84 7.58 -12.10 -12.69
C GLN A 84 8.54 -13.22 -13.08
N ASP A 85 9.79 -13.17 -12.61
CA ASP A 85 10.83 -14.18 -12.91
C ASP A 85 10.51 -15.57 -12.37
N GLU A 86 9.84 -15.64 -11.23
CA GLU A 86 9.38 -16.90 -10.63
C GLU A 86 8.04 -17.38 -11.23
N SER A 87 7.28 -16.49 -11.88
CA SER A 87 5.98 -16.81 -12.49
C SER A 87 6.10 -17.48 -13.85
N ILE A 88 5.26 -18.50 -14.07
CA ILE A 88 5.10 -19.19 -15.36
C ILE A 88 4.49 -18.26 -16.41
N SER A 89 3.63 -17.32 -16.00
CA SER A 89 2.97 -16.38 -16.88
C SER A 89 3.37 -14.95 -16.53
N LYS A 90 3.91 -14.24 -17.52
CA LYS A 90 4.28 -12.84 -17.35
C LYS A 90 3.05 -11.94 -17.49
N MET A 91 2.93 -10.94 -16.61
CA MET A 91 1.87 -9.93 -16.75
C MET A 91 2.15 -9.01 -17.96
N SER A 92 1.09 -8.42 -18.52
CA SER A 92 1.21 -7.38 -19.54
C SER A 92 1.82 -6.11 -18.95
N GLN A 93 2.29 -5.20 -19.81
CA GLN A 93 2.82 -3.90 -19.38
C GLN A 93 1.76 -3.05 -18.67
N ASP A 94 0.51 -3.09 -19.13
CA ASP A 94 -0.58 -2.33 -18.50
C ASP A 94 -0.86 -2.85 -17.09
N THR A 95 -0.92 -4.16 -16.90
CA THR A 95 -1.10 -4.78 -15.59
C THR A 95 0.09 -4.50 -14.67
N LEU A 96 1.32 -4.52 -15.19
CA LEU A 96 2.51 -4.15 -14.43
C LEU A 96 2.43 -2.72 -13.87
N GLN A 97 2.01 -1.76 -14.70
CA GLN A 97 1.86 -0.38 -14.27
C GLN A 97 0.78 -0.22 -13.20
N GLU A 98 -0.34 -0.93 -13.33
CA GLU A 98 -1.40 -0.94 -12.34
C GLU A 98 -0.92 -1.53 -11.01
N VAL A 99 -0.31 -2.72 -11.04
CA VAL A 99 0.25 -3.38 -9.84
C VAL A 99 1.27 -2.48 -9.16
N PHE A 100 2.16 -1.84 -9.93
CA PHE A 100 3.13 -0.91 -9.39
C PHE A 100 2.46 0.26 -8.66
N ARG A 101 1.46 0.91 -9.26
CA ARG A 101 0.74 2.02 -8.64
C ARG A 101 0.05 1.61 -7.34
N GLU A 102 -0.65 0.47 -7.35
CA GLU A 102 -1.34 -0.01 -6.15
C GLU A 102 -0.36 -0.44 -5.05
N CYS A 103 0.78 -1.04 -5.40
CA CYS A 103 1.82 -1.36 -4.43
C CYS A 103 2.45 -0.11 -3.83
N LEU A 104 2.63 0.94 -4.65
CA LEU A 104 3.28 2.20 -4.27
C LEU A 104 2.41 3.09 -3.39
N HIS A 105 1.09 2.91 -3.44
CA HIS A 105 0.15 3.57 -2.53
C HIS A 105 0.62 3.48 -1.07
N PRO A 106 0.63 4.59 -0.30
CA PRO A 106 0.02 5.90 -0.58
C PRO A 106 0.91 6.88 -1.38
N PHE A 107 2.14 6.49 -1.74
CA PHE A 107 3.05 7.38 -2.44
C PHE A 107 2.62 7.55 -3.90
N LYS A 108 2.90 8.73 -4.44
CA LYS A 108 2.70 9.00 -5.86
C LYS A 108 3.90 8.55 -6.67
N SER A 109 3.64 7.81 -7.75
CA SER A 109 4.48 7.84 -8.95
C SER A 109 4.21 9.16 -9.69
N GLU A 110 5.17 9.65 -10.48
CA GLU A 110 5.14 10.92 -11.25
C GLU A 110 3.77 11.54 -11.57
#